data_AF-A0AAE0NXJ5-F1
#
_entry.id   AF-A0AAE0NXJ5-F1
#
_cell.length_a   1.000
_cell.length_b   1.000
_cell.length_c   1.000
_cell.angle_alpha   90.00
_cell.angle_beta   90.00
_cell.angle_gamma   90.00
#
_symmetry.space_group_name_H-M   'P 1'
#
loop_
_entity.id
_entity.type
_entity.pdbx_description
1 polymer ?
#
loop_
_entity_poly.entity_id
_entity_poly.type
_entity_poly.pdbx_seq_one_letter_code
_entity_poly.pdbx_strand_id
1 'polypeptide(L)'
;MKLAILTAATAFDALVFSAPAPASSSALAPRHPPHRRSYGIKKGFAYNDGGAASILASYSGKRSWAYNWGAAPNAPNYQQIPMHWAPTATATRTPSGPCSRATGLGSWGGAKLVCPAISSWDTGRGFTGGPSGFTWLRQFVWGDPGRLRCDAQALDWHGVYGRSGAHQAKLFMDYIGYAHEVVNNVFDRDMDLWITEFSPGPSGTLT
;
A
#
# COMPACT_ATOMS: atom_id res chain seq x y z
N MET A 1 -2.13 18.33 -9.11
CA MET A 1 -1.59 17.22 -8.29
C MET A 1 -2.73 16.49 -7.59
N LYS A 2 -2.85 15.16 -7.73
CA LYS A 2 -3.93 14.38 -7.10
C LYS A 2 -3.38 13.47 -5.99
N LEU A 3 -2.90 14.04 -4.89
CA LEU A 3 -2.44 13.26 -3.72
C LEU A 3 -3.58 12.56 -2.95
N ALA A 4 -3.44 11.27 -2.66
CA ALA A 4 -4.30 10.48 -1.78
C ALA A 4 -3.59 10.25 -0.44
N ILE A 5 -4.07 10.83 0.65
CA ILE A 5 -3.46 10.67 1.98
C ILE A 5 -4.39 9.78 2.82
N LEU A 6 -3.84 8.67 3.34
CA LEU A 6 -4.45 7.86 4.38
C LEU A 6 -4.19 8.52 5.74
N THR A 7 -5.23 8.65 6.56
CA THR A 7 -5.06 9.00 7.99
C THR A 7 -5.46 7.77 8.78
N ALA A 8 -4.49 7.06 9.35
CA ALA A 8 -4.78 6.12 10.42
C ALA A 8 -5.30 6.95 11.61
N ALA A 9 -6.54 6.69 12.04
CA ALA A 9 -7.06 7.31 13.25
C ALA A 9 -6.31 6.68 14.42
N THR A 10 -5.37 7.43 15.01
CA THR A 10 -4.64 7.02 16.20
C THR A 10 -5.58 7.06 17.39
N ALA A 11 -5.97 5.89 17.88
CA ALA A 11 -6.34 5.69 19.27
C ALA A 11 -5.51 4.51 19.80
N PHE A 12 -4.59 4.85 20.71
CA PHE A 12 -3.85 4.00 21.65
C PHE A 12 -2.64 3.15 21.19
N ASP A 13 -1.73 2.99 22.16
CA ASP A 13 -0.47 2.25 22.18
C ASP A 13 -0.45 1.03 21.27
N ALA A 14 0.38 1.11 20.22
CA ALA A 14 0.67 -0.02 19.36
C ALA A 14 1.75 -0.90 20.02
N LEU A 15 1.32 -1.88 20.80
CA LEU A 15 2.04 -3.15 20.87
C LEU A 15 1.98 -3.78 19.47
N VAL A 16 3.07 -3.68 18.71
CA VAL A 16 3.22 -4.36 17.43
C VAL A 16 3.39 -5.85 17.71
N PHE A 17 2.29 -6.60 17.66
CA PHE A 17 2.35 -8.06 17.55
C PHE A 17 2.51 -8.42 16.07
N SER A 18 3.62 -9.08 15.74
CA SER A 18 3.77 -9.76 14.45
C SER A 18 2.79 -10.94 14.43
N ALA A 19 1.66 -10.77 13.72
CA ALA A 19 0.69 -11.85 13.52
C ALA A 19 1.12 -12.69 12.30
N PRO A 20 1.07 -14.02 12.37
CA PRO A 20 1.31 -14.89 11.21
C PRO A 20 0.24 -14.65 10.14
N ALA A 21 0.66 -14.57 8.88
CA ALA A 21 -0.24 -14.37 7.76
C ALA A 21 -1.24 -15.53 7.63
N PRO A 22 -2.55 -15.27 7.46
CA PRO A 22 -3.53 -16.32 7.23
C PRO A 22 -3.29 -17.01 5.88
N ALA A 23 -3.48 -18.34 5.85
CA ALA A 23 -3.39 -19.12 4.62
C ALA A 23 -4.45 -18.66 3.60
N SER A 24 -4.02 -18.36 2.37
CA SER A 24 -4.90 -17.89 1.30
C SER A 24 -5.69 -19.04 0.69
N SER A 25 -7.02 -19.00 0.79
CA SER A 25 -7.93 -19.84 0.00
C SER A 25 -8.47 -19.05 -1.19
N SER A 26 -8.32 -19.59 -2.40
CA SER A 26 -8.77 -18.97 -3.65
C SER A 26 -10.27 -19.20 -3.88
N ALA A 27 -11.13 -18.55 -3.11
CA ALA A 27 -12.56 -18.48 -3.41
C ALA A 27 -12.85 -17.29 -4.33
N LEU A 28 -13.64 -17.53 -5.39
CA LEU A 28 -14.15 -16.46 -6.27
C LEU A 28 -15.03 -15.51 -5.45
N ALA A 29 -14.61 -14.26 -5.32
CA ALA A 29 -15.35 -13.25 -4.56
C ALA A 29 -16.74 -12.99 -5.18
N PRO A 30 -17.80 -12.88 -4.37
CA PRO A 30 -19.13 -12.49 -4.83
C PRO A 30 -19.09 -11.15 -5.60
N ARG A 31 -19.80 -11.07 -6.73
CA ARG A 31 -19.93 -9.82 -7.49
C ARG A 31 -20.82 -8.84 -6.72
N HIS A 32 -20.22 -7.86 -6.05
CA HIS A 32 -20.97 -6.75 -5.46
C HIS A 32 -21.48 -5.78 -6.54
N PRO A 33 -22.67 -5.20 -6.35
CA PRO A 33 -23.18 -4.16 -7.26
C PRO A 33 -22.19 -3.00 -7.33
N PRO A 34 -22.06 -2.35 -8.50
CA PRO A 34 -21.10 -1.27 -8.70
C PRO A 34 -21.41 -0.11 -7.76
N HIS A 35 -20.60 0.04 -6.72
CA HIS A 35 -20.69 1.17 -5.80
C HIS A 35 -20.51 2.46 -6.61
N ARG A 36 -21.46 3.41 -6.52
CA ARG A 36 -21.36 4.72 -7.18
C ARG A 36 -20.07 5.39 -6.71
N ARG A 37 -19.07 5.45 -7.60
CA ARG A 37 -17.77 6.06 -7.30
C ARG A 37 -17.95 7.56 -7.14
N SER A 38 -17.90 8.05 -5.91
CA SER A 38 -17.66 9.48 -5.67
C SER A 38 -16.21 9.77 -6.03
N TYR A 39 -15.98 10.15 -7.29
CA TYR A 39 -14.69 10.62 -7.76
C TYR A 39 -14.23 11.78 -6.87
N GLY A 40 -13.19 11.56 -6.07
CA GLY A 40 -12.65 12.57 -5.15
C GLY A 40 -12.43 12.07 -3.72
N ILE A 41 -13.07 10.97 -3.32
CA ILE A 41 -12.79 10.35 -2.01
C ILE A 41 -11.57 9.43 -2.13
N LYS A 42 -10.50 9.80 -1.43
CA LYS A 42 -9.21 9.10 -1.47
C LYS A 42 -8.89 8.32 -0.19
N LYS A 43 -9.64 8.56 0.87
CA LYS A 43 -9.38 7.92 2.17
C LYS A 43 -9.86 6.47 2.11
N GLY A 44 -8.96 5.57 2.45
CA GLY A 44 -9.24 4.15 2.66
C GLY A 44 -9.17 3.75 4.12
N PHE A 45 -9.17 2.44 4.36
CA PHE A 45 -8.92 1.85 5.66
C PHE A 45 -8.10 0.55 5.54
N ALA A 46 -7.07 0.42 6.37
CA ALA A 46 -6.24 -0.79 6.49
C ALA A 46 -6.63 -1.54 7.77
N TYR A 47 -6.84 -2.86 7.72
CA TYR A 47 -7.39 -3.60 8.86
C TYR A 47 -7.03 -5.08 8.91
N ASN A 48 -6.98 -5.65 10.11
CA ASN A 48 -6.74 -7.09 10.29
C ASN A 48 -8.03 -7.86 10.59
N ASP A 49 -8.97 -7.23 11.29
CA ASP A 49 -10.24 -7.84 11.71
C ASP A 49 -11.44 -7.16 11.03
N GLY A 50 -12.31 -7.97 10.41
CA GLY A 50 -13.55 -7.48 9.79
C GLY A 50 -14.50 -6.82 10.79
N GLY A 51 -14.42 -7.17 12.08
CA GLY A 51 -15.16 -6.47 13.15
C GLY A 51 -14.78 -4.99 13.25
N ALA A 52 -13.49 -4.67 13.07
CA ALA A 52 -13.02 -3.28 13.06
C ALA A 52 -13.56 -2.49 11.86
N ALA A 53 -13.75 -3.15 10.71
CA ALA A 53 -14.33 -2.50 9.52
C ALA A 53 -15.79 -2.05 9.78
N SER A 54 -16.57 -2.83 10.53
CA SER A 54 -17.93 -2.46 10.94
C SER A 54 -17.96 -1.25 11.88
N ILE A 55 -17.04 -1.21 12.85
CA ILE A 55 -16.89 -0.06 13.76
C ILE A 55 -16.50 1.19 12.97
N LEU A 56 -15.62 1.06 11.97
CA LEU A 56 -15.16 2.21 11.20
C LEU A 56 -16.14 2.70 10.15
N ALA A 57 -17.08 1.84 9.75
CA ALA A 57 -18.25 2.23 8.96
C ALA A 57 -19.20 3.16 9.72
N SER A 58 -19.24 3.09 11.07
CA SER A 58 -20.06 4.01 11.86
C SER A 58 -19.44 5.41 12.02
N TYR A 59 -18.16 5.59 11.70
CA TYR A 59 -17.56 6.92 11.67
C TYR A 59 -18.00 7.63 10.38
N SER A 60 -18.54 8.84 10.53
CA SER A 60 -19.05 9.74 9.46
C SER A 60 -18.01 10.21 8.43
N GLY A 61 -16.83 9.58 8.39
CA GLY A 61 -15.76 9.86 7.45
C GLY A 61 -16.08 9.33 6.06
N LYS A 62 -15.84 10.16 5.05
CA LYS A 62 -15.81 9.78 3.64
C LYS A 62 -14.64 8.82 3.37
N ARG A 63 -14.79 7.54 3.68
CA ARG A 63 -13.90 6.44 3.27
C ARG A 63 -14.60 5.63 2.19
N SER A 64 -13.89 5.26 1.14
CA SER A 64 -14.49 4.61 -0.05
C SER A 64 -13.97 3.21 -0.34
N TRP A 65 -12.84 2.82 0.26
CA TRP A 65 -12.16 1.55 0.01
C TRP A 65 -11.49 1.02 1.28
N ALA A 66 -11.19 -0.28 1.32
CA ALA A 66 -10.49 -0.92 2.42
C ALA A 66 -9.61 -2.07 1.94
N TYR A 67 -8.57 -2.42 2.71
CA TYR A 67 -7.72 -3.58 2.45
C TYR A 67 -7.23 -4.21 3.76
N ASN A 68 -6.88 -5.49 3.74
CA ASN A 68 -6.54 -6.28 4.93
C ASN A 68 -5.26 -7.12 4.79
N TRP A 69 -4.34 -6.67 3.92
CA TRP A 69 -3.14 -7.41 3.50
C TRP A 69 -3.38 -8.82 2.93
N GLY A 70 -4.64 -9.26 2.81
CA GLY A 70 -5.04 -10.53 2.24
C GLY A 70 -5.90 -10.37 1.00
N ALA A 71 -6.29 -11.51 0.41
CA ALA A 71 -7.17 -11.55 -0.74
C ALA A 71 -8.67 -11.59 -0.36
N ALA A 72 -9.00 -12.07 0.84
CA ALA A 72 -10.38 -12.32 1.25
C ALA A 72 -11.11 -11.01 1.61
N PRO A 73 -12.34 -10.79 1.10
CA PRO A 73 -13.14 -9.62 1.46
C PRO A 73 -13.85 -9.80 2.80
N ASN A 74 -13.60 -8.91 3.76
CA ASN A 74 -14.30 -8.87 5.05
C ASN A 74 -14.66 -7.43 5.50
N ALA A 75 -14.84 -6.52 4.55
CA ALA A 75 -15.31 -5.15 4.74
C ALA A 75 -16.51 -4.83 3.83
N PRO A 76 -17.73 -5.30 4.16
CA PRO A 76 -18.89 -5.28 3.26
C PRO A 76 -19.37 -3.87 2.86
N ASN A 77 -19.04 -2.85 3.65
CA ASN A 77 -19.44 -1.46 3.40
C ASN A 77 -18.42 -0.66 2.56
N TYR A 78 -17.37 -1.30 2.08
CA TYR A 78 -16.27 -0.65 1.37
C TYR A 78 -15.93 -1.38 0.08
N GLN A 79 -15.33 -0.66 -0.87
CA GLN A 79 -14.64 -1.32 -1.97
C GLN A 79 -13.43 -2.06 -1.39
N GLN A 80 -13.52 -3.39 -1.26
CA GLN A 80 -12.37 -4.20 -0.88
C GLN A 80 -11.32 -4.19 -1.99
N ILE A 81 -10.08 -3.89 -1.62
CA ILE A 81 -8.90 -4.00 -2.48
C ILE A 81 -8.14 -5.26 -2.05
N PRO A 82 -8.19 -6.35 -2.84
CA PRO A 82 -7.43 -7.56 -2.52
C PRO A 82 -5.94 -7.28 -2.67
N MET A 83 -5.14 -7.81 -1.75
CA MET A 83 -3.68 -7.78 -1.82
C MET A 83 -3.14 -9.18 -2.05
N HIS A 84 -2.24 -9.31 -3.02
CA HIS A 84 -1.46 -10.53 -3.19
C HIS A 84 -0.19 -10.43 -2.35
N TRP A 85 -0.24 -10.92 -1.12
CA TRP A 85 0.93 -10.98 -0.25
C TRP A 85 1.81 -12.16 -0.67
N ALA A 86 2.94 -11.88 -1.33
CA ALA A 86 3.89 -12.92 -1.69
C ALA A 86 4.62 -13.44 -0.43
N PRO A 87 4.85 -14.76 -0.29
CA PRO A 87 5.67 -15.29 0.79
C PRO A 87 7.10 -14.74 0.71
N THR A 88 7.68 -14.41 1.86
CA THR A 88 9.00 -13.76 2.03
C THR A 88 10.17 -14.52 1.41
N ALA A 89 10.02 -15.82 1.12
CA ALA A 89 11.09 -16.68 0.63
C ALA A 89 11.20 -16.79 -0.92
N THR A 90 10.20 -16.31 -1.68
CA THR A 90 10.13 -16.54 -3.14
C THR A 90 10.19 -15.26 -3.97
N ALA A 91 10.74 -14.17 -3.42
CA ALA A 91 11.12 -13.00 -4.20
C ALA A 91 12.41 -13.27 -5.00
N THR A 92 12.39 -14.29 -5.86
CA THR A 92 13.40 -14.42 -6.91
C THR A 92 13.37 -13.17 -7.78
N ARG A 93 14.55 -12.69 -8.20
CA ARG A 93 14.77 -11.47 -9.04
C ARG A 93 13.95 -11.39 -10.33
N THR A 94 13.21 -12.43 -10.68
CA THR A 94 12.35 -12.48 -11.86
C THR A 94 10.98 -11.89 -11.50
N PRO A 95 10.44 -10.91 -12.26
CA PRO A 95 9.08 -10.42 -12.08
C PRO A 95 8.08 -11.52 -12.49
N SER A 96 7.86 -12.53 -11.65
CA SER A 96 6.85 -13.59 -11.86
C SER A 96 5.54 -13.29 -11.14
N GLY A 97 5.43 -12.13 -10.49
CA GLY A 97 4.25 -11.70 -9.76
C GLY A 97 3.09 -11.20 -10.64
N PRO A 98 1.93 -10.88 -10.04
CA PRO A 98 0.70 -10.50 -10.74
C PRO A 98 0.81 -9.21 -11.57
N CYS A 99 1.87 -8.43 -11.37
CA CYS A 99 2.16 -7.24 -12.17
C CYS A 99 2.86 -7.55 -13.50
N SER A 100 3.37 -8.76 -13.72
CA SER A 100 4.08 -9.12 -14.93
C SER A 100 3.15 -9.61 -16.04
N ARG A 101 3.45 -9.20 -17.27
CA ARG A 101 2.74 -9.58 -18.50
C ARG A 101 2.76 -11.09 -18.79
N ALA A 102 3.58 -11.86 -18.09
CA ALA A 102 3.96 -13.24 -18.44
C ALA A 102 3.12 -14.33 -17.77
N THR A 103 2.39 -14.04 -16.70
CA THR A 103 1.44 -15.01 -16.13
C THR A 103 0.06 -14.75 -16.73
N GLY A 104 -0.64 -15.78 -17.17
CA GLY A 104 -1.93 -15.73 -17.87
C GLY A 104 -3.12 -15.14 -17.08
N LEU A 105 -2.89 -14.12 -16.25
CA LEU A 105 -3.87 -13.25 -15.60
C LEU A 105 -4.55 -12.30 -16.60
N GLY A 106 -4.82 -12.79 -17.81
CA GLY A 106 -5.48 -12.08 -18.91
C GLY A 106 -6.93 -11.68 -18.63
N SER A 107 -7.44 -11.80 -17.40
CA SER A 107 -8.78 -11.36 -17.06
C SER A 107 -8.96 -11.03 -15.57
N TRP A 108 -8.21 -10.06 -15.05
CA TRP A 108 -8.72 -9.27 -13.90
C TRP A 108 -9.85 -8.30 -14.32
N GLY A 109 -10.51 -8.55 -15.47
CA GLY A 109 -11.71 -7.83 -15.89
C GLY A 109 -11.56 -6.31 -16.03
N GLY A 110 -10.34 -5.81 -16.30
CA GLY A 110 -10.06 -4.37 -16.36
C GLY A 110 -9.86 -3.69 -15.00
N ALA A 111 -9.58 -4.45 -13.92
CA ALA A 111 -9.13 -3.88 -12.67
C ALA A 111 -7.80 -3.12 -12.87
N LYS A 112 -7.67 -1.98 -12.16
CA LYS A 112 -6.39 -1.28 -12.04
C LYS A 112 -5.46 -2.06 -11.11
N LEU A 113 -4.20 -2.16 -11.48
CA LEU A 113 -3.17 -2.81 -10.67
C LEU A 113 -2.35 -1.77 -9.91
N VAL A 114 -2.01 -2.08 -8.66
CA VAL A 114 -1.06 -1.28 -7.88
C VAL A 114 0.22 -2.11 -7.76
N CYS A 115 1.37 -1.49 -8.06
CA CYS A 115 2.67 -2.12 -7.89
C CYS A 115 2.93 -2.47 -6.42
N PRO A 116 3.83 -3.43 -6.13
CA PRO A 116 4.16 -3.81 -4.76
C PRO A 116 4.52 -2.57 -3.92
N ALA A 117 4.01 -2.53 -2.69
CA ALA A 117 4.28 -1.44 -1.76
C ALA A 117 5.78 -1.39 -1.40
N ILE A 118 6.33 -0.18 -1.31
CA ILE A 118 7.71 0.04 -0.89
C ILE A 118 7.75 0.95 0.34
N SER A 119 8.67 0.65 1.26
CA SER A 119 8.88 1.44 2.47
C SER A 119 9.59 2.76 2.22
N SER A 120 9.45 3.71 3.14
CA SER A 120 10.20 4.97 3.16
C SER A 120 11.70 4.84 3.44
N TRP A 121 12.17 3.67 3.89
CA TRP A 121 13.60 3.38 4.02
C TRP A 121 14.21 3.08 2.65
N ASP A 122 14.92 4.05 2.05
CA ASP A 122 15.67 3.85 0.80
C ASP A 122 17.12 3.43 1.12
N THR A 123 17.36 2.13 1.23
CA THR A 123 18.67 1.60 1.65
C THR A 123 19.08 0.39 0.81
N GLY A 124 20.39 0.13 0.73
CA GLY A 124 20.91 -1.09 0.12
C GLY A 124 20.74 -2.35 0.98
N ARG A 125 20.34 -2.20 2.25
CA ARG A 125 20.19 -3.30 3.22
C ARG A 125 19.08 -2.99 4.23
N GLY A 126 17.85 -3.24 3.82
CA GLY A 126 16.66 -3.22 4.66
C GLY A 126 16.60 -4.39 5.64
N PHE A 127 15.44 -4.50 6.33
CA PHE A 127 15.23 -5.43 7.43
C PHE A 127 15.47 -6.91 7.08
N THR A 128 15.18 -7.31 5.85
CA THR A 128 15.38 -8.69 5.35
C THR A 128 16.76 -8.92 4.73
N GLY A 129 17.68 -7.96 4.84
CA GLY A 129 19.05 -8.04 4.31
C GLY A 129 19.20 -7.69 2.83
N GLY A 130 18.11 -7.52 2.08
CA GLY A 130 18.11 -6.99 0.71
C GLY A 130 17.83 -5.47 0.68
N PRO A 131 17.88 -4.83 -0.49
CA PRO A 131 17.54 -3.41 -0.60
C PRO A 131 16.08 -3.14 -0.22
N SER A 132 15.79 -1.91 0.18
CA SER A 132 14.46 -1.44 0.56
C SER A 132 14.10 -0.14 -0.17
N GLY A 133 12.83 0.24 -0.15
CA GLY A 133 12.36 1.50 -0.72
C GLY A 133 12.63 1.62 -2.22
N PHE A 134 13.09 2.79 -2.65
CA PHE A 134 13.32 3.06 -4.07
C PHE A 134 14.50 2.27 -4.66
N THR A 135 15.49 1.92 -3.85
CA THR A 135 16.59 1.05 -4.27
C THR A 135 16.07 -0.33 -4.64
N TRP A 136 15.12 -0.87 -3.87
CA TRP A 136 14.42 -2.09 -4.25
C TRP A 136 13.57 -1.89 -5.51
N LEU A 137 12.80 -0.80 -5.59
CA LEU A 137 11.94 -0.53 -6.76
C LEU A 137 12.72 -0.51 -8.06
N ARG A 138 13.87 0.19 -8.08
CA ARG A 138 14.76 0.24 -9.24
C ARG A 138 15.23 -1.15 -9.68
N GLN A 139 15.46 -2.06 -8.74
CA GLN A 139 15.81 -3.46 -9.05
C GLN A 139 14.60 -4.27 -9.53
N PHE A 140 13.44 -4.07 -8.92
CA PHE A 140 12.20 -4.75 -9.30
C PHE A 140 11.77 -4.43 -10.74
N VAL A 141 11.95 -3.18 -11.14
CA VAL A 141 11.57 -2.68 -12.47
C VAL A 141 12.69 -2.89 -13.51
N TRP A 142 13.89 -3.30 -13.06
CA TRP A 142 15.08 -3.40 -13.91
C TRP A 142 14.84 -4.23 -15.18
N GLY A 143 15.23 -3.67 -16.32
CA GLY A 143 15.25 -4.33 -17.62
C GLY A 143 14.11 -3.94 -18.55
N ASP A 144 12.86 -3.86 -18.07
CA ASP A 144 11.71 -3.49 -18.90
C ASP A 144 10.50 -3.00 -18.06
N PRO A 145 10.46 -1.72 -17.66
CA PRO A 145 9.30 -1.13 -16.96
C PRO A 145 7.99 -1.31 -17.71
N GLY A 146 8.02 -1.31 -19.05
CA GLY A 146 6.82 -1.44 -19.90
C GLY A 146 6.15 -2.81 -19.81
N ARG A 147 6.83 -3.83 -19.27
CA ARG A 147 6.23 -5.15 -18.99
C ARG A 147 5.40 -5.19 -17.71
N LEU A 148 5.56 -4.22 -16.83
CA LEU A 148 4.78 -4.11 -15.61
C LEU A 148 3.49 -3.33 -15.90
N ARG A 149 2.33 -3.96 -15.67
CA ARG A 149 1.02 -3.35 -15.95
C ARG A 149 0.44 -2.59 -14.75
N CYS A 150 1.29 -2.04 -13.90
CA CYS A 150 0.81 -1.22 -12.78
C CYS A 150 0.13 0.06 -13.29
N ASP A 151 -0.92 0.50 -12.64
CA ASP A 151 -1.57 1.81 -12.85
C ASP A 151 -1.16 2.82 -11.77
N ALA A 152 -0.66 2.33 -10.64
CA ALA A 152 -0.21 3.14 -9.52
C ALA A 152 0.95 2.44 -8.77
N GLN A 153 1.69 3.22 -7.97
CA GLN A 153 2.71 2.73 -7.05
C GLN A 153 2.22 2.85 -5.60
N ALA A 154 2.25 1.75 -4.83
CA ALA A 154 1.98 1.77 -3.40
C ALA A 154 3.22 2.20 -2.60
N LEU A 155 3.03 3.00 -1.56
CA LEU A 155 4.08 3.51 -0.68
C LEU A 155 3.67 3.37 0.78
N ASP A 156 4.62 2.99 1.60
CA ASP A 156 4.48 2.91 3.04
C ASP A 156 5.46 3.88 3.69
N TRP A 157 4.93 4.84 4.46
CA TRP A 157 5.75 5.82 5.16
C TRP A 157 5.58 5.70 6.68
N HIS A 158 6.71 5.58 7.36
CA HIS A 158 6.78 5.58 8.82
C HIS A 158 7.70 6.71 9.28
N GLY A 159 7.18 7.53 10.19
CA GLY A 159 7.88 8.70 10.68
C GLY A 159 9.00 8.36 11.65
N VAL A 160 9.87 9.35 11.87
CA VAL A 160 11.05 9.22 12.74
C VAL A 160 10.64 9.52 14.18
N TYR A 161 11.02 8.66 15.12
CA TYR A 161 10.76 8.86 16.56
C TYR A 161 11.34 10.17 17.09
N GLY A 162 10.67 10.79 18.07
CA GLY A 162 11.18 11.98 18.76
C GLY A 162 11.11 13.27 17.94
N ARG A 163 10.40 13.27 16.82
CA ARG A 163 10.15 14.48 16.02
C ARG A 163 8.78 15.07 16.35
N SER A 164 8.66 16.40 16.24
CA SER A 164 7.37 17.07 16.38
C SER A 164 6.44 16.69 15.23
N GLY A 165 5.12 16.76 15.44
CA GLY A 165 4.14 16.47 14.39
C GLY A 165 4.32 17.33 13.14
N ALA A 166 4.65 18.62 13.30
CA ALA A 166 4.94 19.51 12.18
C ALA A 166 6.17 19.05 11.37
N HIS A 167 7.22 18.59 12.06
CA HIS A 167 8.41 18.08 11.38
C HIS A 167 8.12 16.74 10.69
N GLN A 168 7.38 15.82 11.33
CA GLN A 168 6.92 14.57 10.70
C GLN A 168 6.12 14.85 9.41
N ALA A 169 5.19 15.80 9.46
CA ALA A 169 4.40 16.19 8.29
C ALA A 169 5.29 16.74 7.17
N LYS A 170 6.30 17.56 7.49
CA LYS A 170 7.27 18.03 6.51
C LYS A 170 8.04 16.88 5.87
N LEU A 171 8.60 15.97 6.67
CA LEU A 171 9.34 14.80 6.18
C LEU A 171 8.49 13.91 5.27
N PHE A 172 7.22 13.72 5.63
CA PHE A 172 6.27 12.99 4.79
C PHE A 172 6.05 13.70 3.44
N MET A 173 5.77 15.00 3.45
CA MET A 173 5.55 15.75 2.21
C MET A 173 6.79 15.78 1.31
N ASP A 174 7.98 15.94 1.89
CA ASP A 174 9.25 15.87 1.17
C ASP A 174 9.42 14.46 0.54
N TYR A 175 9.11 13.39 1.28
CA TYR A 175 9.14 12.02 0.77
C TYR A 175 8.17 11.81 -0.40
N ILE A 176 6.93 12.33 -0.32
CA ILE A 176 5.96 12.22 -1.41
C ILE A 176 6.42 12.95 -2.67
N GLY A 177 7.01 14.14 -2.52
CA GLY A 177 7.59 14.89 -3.63
C GLY A 177 8.69 14.09 -4.33
N TYR A 178 9.63 13.56 -3.55
CA TYR A 178 10.70 12.71 -4.06
C TYR A 178 10.18 11.41 -4.70
N ALA A 179 9.17 10.78 -4.10
CA ALA A 179 8.56 9.55 -4.61
C ALA A 179 7.94 9.75 -5.99
N HIS A 180 7.24 10.86 -6.21
CA HIS A 180 6.66 11.18 -7.51
C HIS A 180 7.74 11.24 -8.60
N GLU A 181 8.83 11.95 -8.34
CA GLU A 181 9.95 12.07 -9.28
C GLU A 181 10.56 10.70 -9.59
N VAL A 182 10.92 9.95 -8.56
CA VAL A 182 11.59 8.64 -8.73
C VAL A 182 10.68 7.64 -9.44
N VAL A 183 9.42 7.52 -9.04
CA VAL A 183 8.48 6.56 -9.64
C VAL A 183 8.24 6.89 -11.10
N ASN A 184 8.00 8.17 -11.42
CA ASN A 184 7.79 8.58 -12.81
C ASN A 184 9.01 8.28 -13.68
N ASN A 185 10.22 8.54 -13.16
CA ASN A 185 11.47 8.25 -13.86
C ASN A 185 11.70 6.74 -14.04
N VAL A 186 11.39 5.92 -13.03
CA VAL A 186 11.58 4.46 -13.08
C VAL A 186 10.64 3.79 -14.08
N PHE A 187 9.41 4.28 -14.21
CA PHE A 187 8.41 3.71 -15.12
C PHE A 187 8.28 4.45 -16.45
N ASP A 188 9.05 5.53 -16.65
CA ASP A 188 9.02 6.40 -17.84
C ASP A 188 7.60 6.89 -18.19
N ARG A 189 6.82 7.26 -17.17
CA ARG A 189 5.46 7.82 -17.31
C ARG A 189 4.95 8.38 -15.98
N ASP A 190 3.93 9.23 -16.06
CA ASP A 190 3.19 9.64 -14.88
C ASP A 190 2.45 8.46 -14.23
N MET A 191 2.73 8.22 -12.95
CA MET A 191 2.04 7.22 -12.14
C MET A 191 1.33 7.83 -10.93
N ASP A 192 0.13 7.34 -10.65
CA ASP A 192 -0.57 7.65 -9.41
C ASP A 192 0.19 7.02 -8.22
N LEU A 193 0.23 7.72 -7.09
CA LEU A 193 0.76 7.18 -5.84
C LEU A 193 -0.37 6.81 -4.88
N TRP A 194 -0.26 5.64 -4.26
CA TRP A 194 -1.15 5.15 -3.22
C TRP A 194 -0.38 5.06 -1.92
N ILE A 195 -0.72 5.90 -0.94
CA ILE A 195 -0.14 5.81 0.40
C ILE A 195 -0.93 4.76 1.16
N THR A 196 -0.46 3.51 1.09
CA THR A 196 -1.13 2.35 1.67
C THR A 196 -0.90 2.29 3.16
N GLU A 197 0.27 2.71 3.63
CA GLU A 197 0.56 2.86 5.06
C GLU A 197 1.14 4.24 5.37
N PHE A 198 0.61 4.86 6.43
CA PHE A 198 1.10 6.13 6.95
C PHE A 198 1.04 6.08 8.48
N SER A 199 2.20 6.14 9.11
CA SER A 199 2.32 6.11 10.57
C SER A 199 3.37 7.12 11.03
N PRO A 200 2.98 8.34 11.47
CA PRO A 200 3.94 9.26 12.07
C PRO A 200 4.48 8.62 13.35
N GLY A 201 5.81 8.63 13.49
CA GLY A 201 6.45 8.19 14.72
C GLY A 201 6.01 9.07 15.90
N PRO A 202 5.95 8.52 17.12
CA PRO A 202 5.50 9.24 18.30
C PRO A 202 6.35 10.48 18.55
N SER A 203 5.66 11.56 18.92
CA SER A 203 6.28 12.81 19.33
C SER A 203 6.60 12.77 20.83
N GLY A 204 7.82 13.13 21.20
CA GLY A 204 8.28 13.17 22.59
C GLY A 204 9.58 12.40 22.79
N THR A 205 10.31 12.76 23.84
CA THR A 205 11.44 11.97 24.33
C THR A 205 10.87 10.72 25.01
N LEU A 206 11.39 9.54 24.66
CA LEU A 206 11.18 8.34 25.48
C LEU A 206 11.96 8.58 26.77
N THR A 207 11.32 9.16 27.78
CA THR A 207 11.88 9.33 29.13
C THR A 207 11.66 8.07 29.94
#